data_AF-A0A839FHY9-F1
#
_entry.id   AF-A0A839FHY9-F1
#
_cell.length_a   1.000
_cell.length_b   1.000
_cell.length_c   1.000
_cell.angle_alpha   90.00
_cell.angle_beta   90.00
_cell.angle_gamma   90.00
#
_symmetry.space_group_name_H-M   'P 1'
#
loop_
_entity.id
_entity.type
_entity.pdbx_description
1 polymer ?
#
loop_
_entity_poly.entity_id
_entity_poly.type
_entity_poly.pdbx_seq_one_letter_code
_entity_poly.pdbx_strand_id
1 'polypeptide(L)' 'MTLQKPGETPNRPGEYKERGPRGGEVPNPRQVTIEPRDPKLPPTQKPGHTWERTGPPRP' A
#
# COMPACT_ATOMS: atom_id res chain seq x y z
N MET A 1 1.36 13.07 -1.02
CA MET A 1 1.09 11.62 -0.84
C MET A 1 2.28 10.86 -1.38
N THR A 2 2.78 9.85 -0.64
CA THR A 2 3.95 9.05 -1.06
C THR A 2 3.46 7.70 -1.56
N LEU A 3 3.77 7.38 -2.82
CA LEU A 3 3.54 6.06 -3.39
C LEU A 3 4.73 5.17 -3.03
N GLN A 4 4.45 3.98 -2.51
CA GLN A 4 5.47 2.99 -2.16
C GLN A 4 5.36 1.76 -3.04
N LYS A 5 6.50 1.15 -3.39
CA LYS A 5 6.50 -0.08 -4.19
C LYS A 5 6.24 -1.31 -3.29
N PRO A 6 5.70 -2.39 -3.86
CA PRO A 6 5.68 -3.68 -3.18
C PRO A 6 7.09 -4.07 -2.71
N GLY A 7 7.18 -4.66 -1.51
CA GLY A 7 8.45 -5.09 -0.92
C GLY A 7 9.28 -4.00 -0.24
N GLU A 8 8.91 -2.72 -0.35
CA GLU A 8 9.51 -1.65 0.43
C GLU A 8 9.07 -1.71 1.90
N THR A 9 9.93 -1.26 2.80
CA THR A 9 9.54 -1.04 4.20
C THR A 9 8.47 0.06 4.25
N PRO A 10 7.33 -0.18 4.89
CA PRO A 10 6.27 0.83 5.00
C PRO A 10 6.80 2.05 5.75
N ASN A 11 6.51 3.25 5.24
CA ASN A 11 6.95 4.49 5.89
C ASN A 11 6.33 4.64 7.29
N ARG A 12 5.10 4.15 7.48
CA ARG A 12 4.34 4.16 8.74
C ARG A 12 3.32 3.02 8.77
N PRO A 13 2.98 2.47 9.94
CA PRO A 13 1.82 1.60 10.06
C PRO A 13 0.53 2.34 9.67
N GLY A 14 -0.42 1.60 9.09
CA GLY A 14 -1.62 2.20 8.55
C GLY A 14 -2.41 1.31 7.61
N GLU A 15 -3.54 1.85 7.17
CA GLU A 15 -4.25 1.32 6.01
C GLU A 15 -3.56 1.81 4.74
N TYR A 16 -3.40 0.90 3.79
CA TYR A 16 -2.84 1.15 2.48
C TYR A 16 -3.80 0.67 1.40
N LYS A 17 -4.00 1.51 0.38
CA LYS A 17 -4.80 1.21 -0.81
C LYS A 17 -3.88 1.07 -2.02
N GLU A 18 -4.13 0.05 -2.81
CA GLU A 18 -3.40 -0.20 -4.05
C GLU A 18 -3.73 0.88 -5.10
N ARG A 19 -2.69 1.35 -5.78
CA ARG A 19 -2.74 2.36 -6.84
C ARG A 19 -1.95 1.89 -8.06
N GLY A 20 -2.23 2.50 -9.21
CA GLY A 20 -1.52 2.21 -10.46
C GLY A 20 -0.06 2.69 -10.41
N PRO A 21 0.71 2.48 -11.49
CA PRO A 21 2.13 2.82 -11.54
C PRO A 21 2.47 4.30 -11.32
N ARG A 22 1.48 5.17 -11.50
CA ARG A 22 1.60 6.63 -11.33
C ARG A 22 0.64 7.19 -10.27
N GLY A 23 0.08 6.33 -9.41
CA GLY A 23 -0.84 6.75 -8.35
C GLY A 23 -2.33 6.83 -8.75
N GLY A 24 -2.67 6.47 -9.99
CA GLY A 24 -4.06 6.40 -10.43
C GLY A 24 -4.88 5.32 -9.74
N GLU A 25 -6.20 5.40 -9.82
CA GLU A 25 -7.07 4.33 -9.33
C GLU A 25 -6.92 3.06 -10.18
N VAL A 26 -7.05 1.90 -9.52
CA VAL A 26 -7.09 0.60 -10.20
C VAL A 26 -8.44 -0.04 -9.95
N PRO A 27 -8.98 -0.84 -10.89
CA PRO A 27 -10.18 -1.63 -10.65
C PRO A 27 -9.99 -2.55 -9.44
N ASN A 28 -10.99 -2.61 -8.57
CA ASN A 28 -11.02 -3.43 -7.36
C ASN A 28 -9.71 -3.35 -6.54
N PRO A 29 -9.33 -2.15 -6.07
CA PRO A 29 -8.04 -1.95 -5.42
C PRO A 29 -7.95 -2.76 -4.13
N ARG A 30 -6.85 -3.48 -3.93
CA ARG A 30 -6.58 -4.11 -2.63
C ARG A 30 -6.46 -3.04 -1.56
N GLN A 31 -6.97 -3.35 -0.38
CA GLN A 31 -6.71 -2.61 0.84
C GLN A 31 -6.05 -3.54 1.84
N VAL A 32 -5.01 -3.07 2.49
CA VAL A 32 -4.26 -3.84 3.49
C VAL A 32 -4.00 -2.98 4.71
N THR A 33 -4.11 -3.61 5.87
CA THR A 33 -3.64 -3.05 7.13
C THR A 33 -2.18 -3.43 7.30
N ILE A 34 -1.33 -2.45 7.59
CA ILE A 34 0.09 -2.62 7.87
C ILE A 34 0.32 -2.28 9.34
N GLU A 35 0.77 -3.25 10.10
CA GLU A 35 1.06 -3.15 11.52
C GLU A 35 2.49 -2.63 11.77
N PRO A 36 2.80 -2.12 12.98
CA PRO A 36 4.12 -1.58 13.29
C PRO A 36 5.29 -2.57 13.13
N ARG A 37 5.01 -3.87 13.19
CA ARG A 37 6.03 -4.94 13.09
C ARG A 37 6.13 -5.53 11.68
N ASP A 38 5.30 -5.08 10.75
CA ASP A 38 5.35 -5.58 9.38
C ASP A 38 6.61 -5.10 8.68
N PRO A 39 7.45 -6.02 8.16
CA PRO A 39 8.75 -5.64 7.63
C PRO A 39 8.65 -4.96 6.25
N LYS A 40 7.62 -5.30 5.47
CA LYS A 40 7.50 -4.91 4.05
C LYS A 40 6.05 -4.83 3.60
N LEU A 41 5.80 -3.96 2.63
CA LEU A 41 4.52 -3.91 1.92
C LEU A 41 4.31 -5.18 1.08
N PRO A 42 3.08 -5.74 1.06
CA PRO A 42 2.79 -6.96 0.33
C PRO A 42 2.84 -6.77 -1.20
N PRO A 43 2.88 -7.86 -1.99
CA PRO A 43 2.72 -7.77 -3.44
C PRO A 43 1.37 -7.16 -3.82
N THR A 44 1.38 -6.36 -4.88
CA THR A 44 0.18 -5.80 -5.53
C THR A 44 -0.48 -6.82 -6.46
N GLN A 45 -1.70 -6.53 -6.91
CA GLN A 45 -2.45 -7.45 -7.79
C GLN A 45 -1.85 -7.56 -9.20
N LYS A 46 -1.13 -6.53 -9.66
CA LYS A 46 -0.39 -6.52 -10.92
C LYS A 46 1.01 -5.91 -10.75
N PRO A 47 1.98 -6.32 -11.59
CA PRO A 47 3.28 -5.68 -11.63
C PRO A 47 3.19 -4.18 -11.93
N GLY A 48 4.05 -3.41 -11.28
CA GLY A 48 4.14 -1.95 -11.47
C GLY A 48 3.13 -1.14 -10.67
N HIS A 49 2.14 -1.75 -10.02
CA HIS A 49 1.27 -1.04 -9.08
C HIS A 49 2.03 -0.61 -7.80
N THR A 50 1.44 0.30 -7.04
CA THR A 50 2.00 0.93 -5.84
C THR A 50 1.01 0.91 -4.69
N TRP A 51 1.49 1.26 -3.50
CA TRP A 51 0.69 1.42 -2.30
C TRP A 51 0.64 2.89 -1.87
N GLU A 52 -0.57 3.37 -1.58
CA GLU A 52 -0.80 4.68 -1.00
C GLU A 52 -1.38 4.49 0.41
N ARG A 53 -0.77 5.10 1.42
CA ARG A 53 -1.30 5.09 2.78
C ARG A 53 -2.54 5.98 2.87
N THR A 54 -3.67 5.41 3.30
CA THR A 54 -4.97 6.10 3.40
C THR A 54 -5.33 6.50 4.83
N GLY A 55 -4.70 5.89 5.86
CA GLY A 55 -5.06 6.19 7.24
C GLY A 55 -4.25 5.43 8.30
N PRO A 56 -4.51 5.65 9.60
CA PRO A 56 -4.04 4.78 10.68
C PRO A 56 -4.61 3.36 10.53
N PRO A 57 -4.01 2.34 11.17
CA PRO A 57 -4.55 0.98 11.17
C PRO A 57 -5.98 0.99 11.70
N ARG A 58 -6.86 0.20 11.09
CA ARG A 58 -8.20 -0.02 11.65
C ARG A 58 -8.08 -0.79 12.99
N PRO A 59 -8.86 -0.41 14.02
CA PRO A 59 -8.91 -1.11 15.30
C PRO A 59 -9.52 -2.51 15.17
#